data_AF-A0A2R6FX39-F1
#
_entry.id   AF-A0A2R6FX39-F1
#
_cell.length_a   1.000
_cell.length_b   1.000
_cell.length_c   1.000
_cell.angle_alpha   90.00
_cell.angle_beta   90.00
_cell.angle_gamma   90.00
#
_symmetry.space_group_name_H-M   'P 1'
#
loop_
_entity.id
_entity.type
_entity.pdbx_description
1 polymer ?
#
loop_
_entity_poly.entity_id
_entity_poly.type
_entity_poly.pdbx_seq_one_letter_code
_entity_poly.pdbx_strand_id
1 'polypeptide(L)' 'MAFLIDNGVDPIAAGDFHPYAAAKETILSHSPFEAQYIFTVEEDTLTVTVDEDLSVVDTMSEEMTGESC' A
#
# COMPACT_ATOMS: atom_id res chain seq x y z
N MET A 1 -8.52 1.73 -4.55
CA MET A 1 -8.60 0.72 -3.48
C MET A 1 -9.61 -0.38 -3.81
N ALA A 2 -9.97 -0.57 -5.08
CA ALA A 2 -11.06 -1.50 -5.42
C ALA A 2 -10.61 -2.96 -5.25
N PHE A 3 -9.33 -3.25 -5.51
CA PHE A 3 -8.80 -4.62 -5.48
C PHE A 3 -8.71 -5.19 -4.05
N LEU A 4 -8.26 -4.40 -3.06
CA LEU A 4 -8.25 -4.83 -1.65
C LEU A 4 -9.67 -5.14 -1.15
N ILE A 5 -10.61 -4.24 -1.43
CA ILE A 5 -12.01 -4.38 -1.02
C ILE A 5 -12.67 -5.59 -1.70
N ASP A 6 -12.40 -5.80 -3.00
CA ASP A 6 -12.89 -6.97 -3.75
C ASP A 6 -12.37 -8.29 -3.16
N ASN A 7 -11.16 -8.29 -2.64
CA ASN A 7 -10.55 -9.43 -1.96
C ASN A 7 -10.84 -9.48 -0.44
N GLY A 8 -11.79 -8.69 0.05
CA GLY A 8 -12.26 -8.74 1.45
C GLY A 8 -11.36 -8.07 2.48
N VAL A 9 -10.34 -7.33 2.04
CA VAL A 9 -9.51 -6.49 2.90
C VAL A 9 -10.08 -5.07 2.88
N ASP A 10 -10.61 -4.60 4.00
CA ASP A 10 -11.07 -3.21 4.13
C ASP A 10 -9.94 -2.33 4.70
N PRO A 11 -9.28 -1.50 3.86
CA PRO A 11 -8.18 -0.65 4.31
C PRO A 11 -8.64 0.54 5.17
N ILE A 12 -9.95 0.71 5.42
CA ILE A 12 -10.55 1.84 6.12
C ILE A 12 -11.38 1.37 7.34
N ALA A 13 -11.50 0.07 7.59
CA ALA A 13 -12.30 -0.46 8.69
C ALA A 13 -11.75 -0.02 10.06
N ALA A 14 -12.57 0.72 10.81
CA ALA A 14 -12.22 1.40 12.06
C ALA A 14 -12.10 0.49 13.31
N GLY A 15 -12.06 -0.84 13.14
CA GLY A 15 -12.08 -1.82 14.25
C GLY A 15 -10.71 -2.27 14.74
N ASP A 16 -9.76 -2.39 13.82
CA ASP A 16 -8.36 -2.64 14.08
C ASP A 16 -7.58 -1.40 13.59
N PHE A 17 -6.57 -0.99 14.34
CA PHE A 17 -5.92 0.31 14.18
C PHE A 17 -5.29 0.47 12.78
N HIS A 18 -5.99 1.12 11.85
CA HIS A 18 -5.41 1.52 10.56
C HIS A 18 -5.42 3.05 10.43
N PRO A 19 -4.35 3.74 10.84
CA PRO A 19 -4.05 5.09 10.32
C PRO A 19 -3.82 5.09 8.79
N TYR A 20 -3.88 3.94 8.13
CA TYR A 20 -3.30 3.67 6.83
C TYR A 20 -4.36 3.22 5.81
N ALA A 21 -5.35 4.07 5.54
CA ALA A 21 -5.99 3.98 4.23
C ALA A 21 -4.88 4.21 3.21
N ALA A 22 -4.59 3.24 2.32
CA ALA A 22 -3.63 3.44 1.25
C ALA A 22 -3.99 4.76 0.53
N ALA A 23 -3.11 5.75 0.62
CA ALA A 23 -3.34 7.06 0.04
C ALA A 23 -3.52 6.95 -1.48
N LYS A 24 -2.90 5.93 -2.08
CA LYS A 24 -2.98 5.65 -3.51
C LYS A 24 -2.89 4.16 -3.81
N GLU A 25 -3.72 3.71 -4.75
CA GLU A 25 -3.64 2.39 -5.40
C GLU A 25 -3.28 2.62 -6.87
N THR A 26 -2.31 1.87 -7.38
CA THR A 26 -1.91 1.87 -8.79
C THR A 26 -1.79 0.42 -9.26
N ILE A 27 -2.56 0.04 -10.27
CA ILE A 27 -2.40 -1.28 -10.89
C ILE A 27 -1.20 -1.21 -11.84
N LEU A 28 -0.17 -2.00 -11.58
CA LEU A 28 1.05 -2.06 -12.38
C LEU A 28 0.89 -3.00 -13.57
N SER A 29 0.24 -4.15 -13.35
CA SER A 29 0.03 -5.16 -14.38
C SER A 29 -1.26 -5.95 -14.11
N HIS A 30 -1.85 -6.50 -15.18
CA HIS A 30 -3.04 -7.36 -15.10
C HIS A 30 -2.74 -8.84 -15.38
N SER A 31 -1.55 -9.21 -15.90
CA SER A 31 -1.16 -10.59 -16.18
C SER A 31 0.37 -10.75 -16.30
N PRO A 32 1.08 -11.23 -15.24
CA PRO A 32 0.55 -11.50 -13.90
C PRO A 32 0.01 -10.21 -13.27
N PHE A 33 -1.01 -10.33 -12.42
CA PHE A 33 -1.60 -9.15 -11.77
C PHE A 33 -0.65 -8.62 -10.71
N GLU A 34 -0.41 -7.32 -10.73
CA GLU A 34 0.41 -6.62 -9.74
C GLU A 34 -0.24 -5.29 -9.42
N ALA A 35 -0.43 -5.03 -8.12
CA ALA A 35 -0.97 -3.77 -7.62
C ALA A 35 -0.02 -3.17 -6.61
N GLN A 36 0.22 -1.86 -6.76
CA GLN A 36 1.03 -1.07 -5.85
C GLN A 36 0.14 -0.19 -4.98
N TYR A 37 0.42 -0.22 -3.69
CA TYR A 37 -0.23 0.55 -2.64
C TYR A 37 0.78 1.47 -1.98
N ILE A 38 0.41 2.74 -1.86
CA ILE A 38 1.25 3.74 -1.21
C ILE A 38 0.52 4.18 0.06
N PHE A 39 1.21 4.06 1.18
CA PHE A 39 0.79 4.46 2.52
C PHE A 39 1.71 5.59 2.97
N THR A 40 1.15 6.66 3.54
CA THR A 40 1.94 7.77 4.08
C THR A 40 1.69 7.85 5.59
N VAL A 41 2.75 7.77 6.38
CA VAL A 41 2.73 7.72 7.85
C VAL A 41 3.61 8.82 8.40
N GLU A 42 3.02 9.83 9.04
CA GLU A 42 3.76 10.87 9.80
C GLU A 42 4.93 11.58 9.08
N GLU A 43 5.08 11.41 7.75
CA GLU A 43 6.09 11.94 6.80
C GLU A 43 6.85 10.84 6.03
N ASP A 44 6.76 9.58 6.45
CA ASP A 44 7.30 8.41 5.75
C ASP A 44 6.35 7.89 4.69
N THR A 45 6.89 7.46 3.56
CA THR A 45 6.10 6.85 2.48
C THR A 45 6.47 5.38 2.33
N LEU A 46 5.53 4.51 2.65
CA LEU A 46 5.64 3.07 2.43
C LEU A 46 4.91 2.69 1.16
N THR A 47 5.64 2.14 0.21
CA THR A 47 5.12 1.55 -1.02
C THR A 47 5.15 0.03 -0.88
N VAL A 48 4.02 -0.63 -1.14
CA VAL A 48 3.86 -2.08 -1.06
C VAL A 48 3.30 -2.55 -2.39
N THR A 49 3.96 -3.52 -3.02
CA THR A 49 3.46 -4.19 -4.22
C THR A 49 2.96 -5.58 -3.85
N VAL A 50 1.76 -5.90 -4.29
CA VAL A 50 1.10 -7.19 -4.07
C VAL A 50 0.71 -7.83 -5.39
N ASP A 51 0.62 -9.15 -5.40
CA ASP A 51 0.13 -9.93 -6.54
C ASP A 51 -1.38 -10.26 -6.46
N GLU A 52 -1.85 -11.13 -7.36
CA GLU A 52 -3.24 -11.58 -7.44
C GLU A 52 -3.77 -12.24 -6.16
N ASP A 53 -2.92 -12.88 -5.37
CA ASP A 53 -3.24 -13.56 -4.11
C ASP A 53 -3.13 -12.61 -2.89
N LEU A 54 -2.95 -11.30 -3.12
CA LEU A 54 -2.61 -10.31 -2.07
C LEU A 54 -1.29 -10.61 -1.34
N SER A 55 -0.46 -11.49 -1.89
CA SER A 55 0.86 -11.76 -1.35
C SER A 55 1.78 -10.59 -1.67
N VAL A 56 2.58 -10.16 -0.67
CA VAL A 56 3.50 -9.04 -0.83
C VAL A 56 4.72 -9.51 -1.60
N VAL A 57 4.92 -8.96 -2.79
CA VAL A 57 6.05 -9.30 -3.66
C VAL A 57 7.19 -8.29 -3.55
N ASP A 58 6.88 -7.05 -3.16
CA ASP A 58 7.87 -5.99 -2.98
C ASP A 58 7.41 -4.97 -1.93
N THR A 59 8.38 -4.44 -1.18
CA THR A 59 8.16 -3.36 -0.20
C THR A 59 9.28 -2.35 -0.29
N MET A 60 8.92 -1.08 -0.45
CA MET A 60 9.85 0.04 -0.48
C MET A 60 9.40 1.10 0.51
N SER A 61 10.20 1.35 1.54
CA SER A 61 10.02 2.45 2.48
C SER A 61 10.95 3.59 2.09
N GLU A 62 10.38 4.72 1.69
CA GLU A 62 11.08 5.99 1.64
C GLU A 62 10.88 6.66 2.99
N GLU A 63 11.90 6.56 3.84
CA GLU A 63 12.02 7.49 4.96
C GLU A 63 12.38 8.85 4.36
N MET A 64 11.56 9.87 4.61
CA MET A 64 12.02 11.25 4.40
C MET A 64 13.02 11.57 5.50
N THR A 65 14.18 10.91 5.48
CA THR A 65 15.31 11.28 6.30
C THR A 65 15.72 12.67 5.83
N GLY A 66 15.25 13.68 6.55
CA GLY A 66 15.82 15.01 6.49
C GLY A 66 17.28 14.93 6.94
N GLU A 67 18.16 14.48 6.05
CA GLU A 67 19.58 14.83 6.09
C GLU A 67 19.65 16.34 5.87
N SER A 68 19.47 17.06 6.99
CA SER A 68 19.82 18.46 7.09
C SER A 68 21.34 18.57 6.96
N CYS A 69 21.76 19.23 5.88
CA CYS A 69 23.02 19.93 5.57
C CYS A 69 24.31 19.58 6.35
#